data_AF-A0A0M2V4Z5-F1
#
_entry.id   AF-A0A0M2V4Z5-F1
#
_cell.length_a   1.000
_cell.length_b   1.000
_cell.length_c   1.000
_cell.angle_alpha   90.00
_cell.angle_beta   90.00
_cell.angle_gamma   90.00
#
_symmetry.space_group_name_H-M   'P 1'
#
loop_
_entity.id
_entity.type
_entity.pdbx_description
1 polymer ?
#
loop_
_entity_poly.entity_id
_entity_poly.type
_entity_poly.pdbx_seq_one_letter_code
_entity_poly.pdbx_strand_id
1 'polypeptide(L)'
;MDYQALHIAANNVVYFINNQAPQHTSADVLASIKNQMIFIRDNAAECKNPSTELGAGTEFTYAILASRELASHDEVVLQKLIDKVTKILIGE
;
A
#
# COMPACT_ATOMS: atom_id res chain seq x y z
N MET A 1 -7.86 6.10 -13.51
CA MET A 1 -7.15 5.18 -12.60
C MET A 1 -6.53 4.09 -13.45
N ASP A 2 -5.21 3.90 -13.37
CA ASP A 2 -4.50 2.90 -14.17
C ASP A 2 -4.34 1.61 -13.35
N TYR A 3 -5.24 0.65 -13.55
CA TYR A 3 -5.32 -0.56 -12.73
C TYR A 3 -4.06 -1.41 -12.85
N GLN A 4 -3.41 -1.42 -14.01
CA GLN A 4 -2.15 -2.15 -14.21
C GLN A 4 -1.02 -1.49 -13.42
N ALA A 5 -0.90 -0.16 -13.48
CA ALA A 5 0.07 0.57 -12.65
C ALA A 5 -0.20 0.37 -11.16
N LEU A 6 -1.47 0.35 -10.74
CA LEU A 6 -1.89 0.14 -9.35
C LEU A 6 -1.53 -1.26 -8.85
N HIS A 7 -1.82 -2.28 -9.66
CA HIS A 7 -1.45 -3.67 -9.39
C HIS A 7 0.07 -3.81 -9.20
N ILE A 8 0.86 -3.24 -10.11
CA ILE A 8 2.32 -3.27 -10.04
C ILE A 8 2.83 -2.52 -8.82
N ALA A 9 2.29 -1.32 -8.54
CA ALA A 9 2.70 -0.51 -7.39
C ALA A 9 2.40 -1.23 -6.06
N ALA A 10 1.19 -1.76 -5.89
CA ALA A 10 0.81 -2.51 -4.71
C ALA A 10 1.64 -3.79 -4.55
N ASN A 11 1.92 -4.50 -5.64
CA ASN A 11 2.78 -5.67 -5.62
C ASN A 11 4.22 -5.34 -5.22
N ASN A 12 4.76 -4.19 -5.65
CA ASN A 12 6.09 -3.72 -5.24
C ASN A 12 6.15 -3.45 -3.73
N VAL A 13 5.11 -2.86 -3.14
CA VAL A 13 5.01 -2.67 -1.68
C VAL A 13 5.07 -4.03 -0.97
N VAL A 14 4.27 -5.00 -1.40
CA VAL A 14 4.25 -6.35 -0.83
C VAL A 14 5.61 -7.04 -0.98
N TYR A 15 6.25 -6.89 -2.15
CA TYR A 15 7.58 -7.44 -2.39
C TYR A 15 8.62 -6.83 -1.44
N PHE A 16 8.60 -5.50 -1.27
CA PHE A 16 9.49 -4.79 -0.36
C PHE A 16 9.29 -5.24 1.08
N ILE A 17 8.05 -5.35 1.56
CA ILE A 17 7.76 -5.83 2.92
C ILE A 17 8.26 -7.28 3.12
N ASN A 18 8.20 -8.14 2.10
CA ASN A 18 8.67 -9.53 2.24
C ASN A 18 10.21 -9.68 2.15
N ASN A 19 10.91 -8.83 1.38
CA ASN A 19 12.35 -8.97 1.14
C ASN A 19 13.20 -7.99 1.95
N GLN A 20 12.66 -6.83 2.28
CA GLN A 20 13.31 -5.71 2.95
C GLN A 20 12.41 -5.16 4.06
N ALA A 21 11.82 -6.07 4.84
CA ALA A 21 11.01 -5.71 6.01
C ALA A 21 11.84 -4.78 6.92
N PRO A 22 11.38 -3.55 7.19
CA PRO A 22 12.10 -2.67 8.09
C PRO A 22 12.11 -3.25 9.50
N GLN A 23 13.29 -3.28 10.11
CA GLN A 23 13.50 -3.90 11.43
C GLN A 23 12.89 -3.09 12.59
N HIS A 24 12.61 -1.80 12.34
CA HIS A 24 12.10 -0.86 13.34
C HIS A 24 10.57 -0.68 13.29
N THR A 25 9.90 -1.13 12.21
CA THR A 25 8.44 -1.12 12.13
C THR A 25 7.87 -2.35 12.83
N SER A 26 6.78 -2.15 13.58
CA SER A 26 6.01 -3.26 14.17
C SER A 26 5.55 -4.25 13.08
N ALA A 27 5.78 -5.55 13.30
CA ALA A 27 5.36 -6.60 12.38
C ALA A 27 3.83 -6.59 12.10
N ASP A 28 3.03 -6.17 13.09
CA ASP A 28 1.58 -6.00 12.95
C ASP A 28 1.23 -4.88 11.96
N VAL A 29 1.94 -3.75 12.03
CA VAL A 29 1.79 -2.62 11.09
C VAL A 29 2.16 -3.06 9.67
N LEU A 30 3.29 -3.75 9.52
CA LEU A 30 3.72 -4.29 8.23
C LEU A 30 2.71 -5.29 7.67
N ALA A 31 2.15 -6.17 8.52
CA ALA A 31 1.13 -7.11 8.12
C ALA A 31 -0.18 -6.41 7.70
N SER A 32 -0.59 -5.36 8.42
CA SER A 32 -1.77 -4.56 8.10
C SER A 32 -1.61 -3.82 6.76
N ILE A 33 -0.46 -3.15 6.56
CA ILE A 33 -0.13 -2.50 5.28
C ILE A 33 -0.12 -3.54 4.16
N LYS A 34 0.56 -4.68 4.36
CA LYS A 34 0.62 -5.76 3.37
C LYS A 34 -0.76 -6.29 3.01
N ASN A 35 -1.66 -6.52 3.97
CA ASN A 35 -3.02 -6.99 3.70
C ASN A 35 -3.83 -5.97 2.89
N GLN A 36 -3.74 -4.69 3.23
CA GLN A 36 -4.39 -3.63 2.46
C GLN A 36 -3.84 -3.55 1.03
N MET A 37 -2.53 -3.70 0.85
CA MET A 37 -1.89 -3.72 -0.48
C MET A 37 -2.27 -4.95 -1.30
N ILE A 38 -2.39 -6.12 -0.66
CA ILE A 38 -2.89 -7.33 -1.31
C ILE A 38 -4.33 -7.11 -1.79
N PHE A 39 -5.18 -6.50 -0.97
CA PHE A 39 -6.54 -6.15 -1.37
C PHE A 39 -6.56 -5.22 -2.58
N ILE A 40 -5.76 -4.15 -2.56
CA ILE A 40 -5.64 -3.21 -3.69
C ILE A 40 -5.15 -3.92 -4.95
N ARG A 41 -4.12 -4.76 -4.83
CA ARG A 41 -3.55 -5.54 -5.93
C ARG A 41 -4.59 -6.47 -6.55
N ASP A 42 -5.32 -7.22 -5.72
CA ASP A 42 -6.29 -8.22 -6.17
C ASP A 42 -7.45 -7.54 -6.93
N ASN A 43 -8.02 -6.49 -6.35
CA ASN A 43 -9.07 -5.70 -6.99
C ASN A 43 -8.58 -5.04 -8.28
N ALA A 44 -7.35 -4.49 -8.29
CA ALA A 44 -6.77 -3.92 -9.49
C ALA A 44 -6.53 -4.97 -10.59
N ALA A 45 -6.17 -6.20 -10.24
CA ALA A 45 -6.04 -7.30 -11.20
C ALA A 45 -7.39 -7.69 -11.82
N GLU A 46 -8.49 -7.52 -11.07
CA GLU A 46 -9.86 -7.68 -11.56
C GLU A 46 -10.42 -6.43 -12.26
N CYS A 47 -9.60 -5.39 -12.50
CA CYS A 47 -10.03 -4.09 -13.03
C CYS A 47 -11.16 -3.43 -12.19
N LYS A 48 -11.22 -3.72 -10.89
CA LYS A 48 -12.14 -3.12 -9.92
C LYS A 48 -11.47 -1.97 -9.19
N ASN A 49 -12.26 -0.99 -8.77
CA ASN A 49 -11.77 0.11 -7.96
C ASN A 49 -11.69 -0.35 -6.49
N PRO A 50 -10.50 -0.53 -5.91
CA PRO A 50 -10.37 -0.97 -4.52
C PRO A 50 -11.02 0.02 -3.54
N SER A 51 -11.05 1.32 -3.87
CA SER A 51 -11.75 2.33 -3.06
C SER A 51 -13.26 2.17 -3.05
N THR A 52 -13.86 1.63 -4.11
CA THR A 52 -15.30 1.34 -4.14
C THR A 52 -15.61 0.01 -3.47
N GLU A 53 -14.71 -0.96 -3.58
CA GLU A 53 -14.85 -2.30 -2.98
C GLU A 53 -14.59 -2.32 -1.47
N LEU A 54 -13.84 -1.34 -0.93
CA LEU A 54 -13.60 -1.21 0.51
C LEU A 54 -14.89 -0.91 1.32
N GLY A 55 -15.99 -0.59 0.64
CA GLY A 55 -17.26 -0.19 1.25
C GLY A 55 -17.36 1.32 1.45
N ALA A 56 -18.57 1.85 1.28
CA ALA A 56 -18.81 3.28 1.42
C ALA A 56 -18.53 3.75 2.86
N GLY A 57 -17.56 4.65 3.02
CA GLY A 57 -17.16 5.21 4.32
C GLY A 57 -15.93 4.55 4.95
N THR A 58 -15.34 3.54 4.31
CA THR A 58 -14.09 2.93 4.76
C THR A 58 -12.92 3.52 3.98
N GLU A 59 -11.91 4.00 4.68
CA GLU A 59 -10.69 4.55 4.08
C GLU A 59 -9.51 3.63 4.34
N PHE A 60 -8.60 3.59 3.37
CA PHE A 60 -7.35 2.88 3.54
C PHE A 60 -6.46 3.61 4.57
N THR A 61 -6.10 2.90 5.63
CA THR A 61 -5.26 3.45 6.70
C THR A 61 -3.77 3.23 6.46
N TYR A 62 -3.39 2.47 5.42
CA TYR A 62 -1.99 2.18 5.12
C TYR A 62 -1.13 3.44 4.97
N ALA A 63 -1.67 4.55 4.44
CA ALA A 63 -0.92 5.80 4.23
C ALA A 63 -0.65 6.53 5.56
N ILE A 64 -1.60 6.45 6.49
CA ILE A 64 -1.49 7.01 7.84
C ILE A 64 -0.49 6.16 8.65
N LEU A 65 -0.62 4.83 8.59
CA LEU A 65 0.29 3.89 9.23
C LEU A 65 1.71 4.07 8.71
N ALA A 66 1.87 4.16 7.38
CA ALA A 66 3.15 4.45 6.74
C ALA A 66 3.74 5.76 7.26
N SER A 67 2.99 6.86 7.23
CA SER A 67 3.54 8.16 7.64
C SER A 67 3.89 8.24 9.12
N ARG A 68 3.22 7.45 9.97
CA ARG A 68 3.44 7.45 11.42
C ARG A 68 4.57 6.52 11.85
N GLU A 69 4.65 5.34 11.24
CA GLU A 69 5.56 4.27 11.66
C GLU A 69 6.82 4.20 10.78
N LEU A 70 6.74 4.62 9.51
CA LEU A 70 7.87 4.64 8.55
C LEU A 70 8.57 6.00 8.57
N ALA A 71 9.20 6.33 9.71
CA ALA A 71 9.94 7.57 9.89
C ALA A 71 11.46 7.42 9.73
N SER A 72 11.97 6.19 9.62
CA SER A 72 13.41 5.91 9.54
C SER A 72 13.94 5.99 8.11
N HIS A 73 15.25 6.23 7.96
CA HIS A 73 15.92 6.39 6.66
C HIS A 73 15.71 5.19 5.72
N ASP A 74 15.75 3.97 6.25
CA ASP A 74 15.49 2.72 5.52
C ASP A 74 14.01 2.55 5.13
N GLU A 75 13.11 3.18 5.87
CA GLU A 75 11.65 3.08 5.72
C GLU A 75 11.09 4.08 4.70
N VAL A 76 11.88 5.10 4.34
CA VAL A 76 11.55 6.10 3.29
C VAL A 76 11.23 5.42 1.95
N VAL A 77 11.89 4.31 1.63
CA VAL A 77 11.64 3.57 0.38
C VAL A 77 10.25 2.97 0.38
N LEU A 78 9.87 2.31 1.48
CA LEU A 78 8.53 1.74 1.64
C LEU A 78 7.46 2.83 1.60
N GLN A 79 7.72 3.97 2.26
CA GLN A 79 6.82 5.11 2.25
C GLN A 79 6.60 5.66 0.83
N LYS A 80 7.65 5.77 0.00
CA LYS A 80 7.53 6.19 -1.41
C LYS A 80 6.75 5.19 -2.26
N LEU A 81 6.92 3.89 -2.02
CA LEU A 81 6.14 2.86 -2.72
C LEU A 81 4.65 2.98 -2.38
N ILE A 82 4.35 3.22 -1.10
CA ILE A 82 3.00 3.42 -0.60
C ILE A 82 2.37 4.70 -1.18
N ASP A 83 3.11 5.82 -1.17
CA ASP A 83 2.68 7.09 -1.78
C ASP A 83 2.35 6.92 -3.26
N LYS A 84 3.16 6.13 -3.98
CA LYS A 84 2.91 5.81 -5.39
C LYS A 84 1.59 5.06 -5.59
N VAL A 85 1.25 4.12 -4.71
CA VAL A 85 -0.06 3.44 -4.74
C VAL A 85 -1.18 4.45 -4.51
N THR A 86 -1.05 5.32 -3.53
CA THR A 86 -2.05 6.36 -3.23
C THR A 86 -2.25 7.30 -4.41
N LYS A 87 -1.19 7.81 -5.04
CA LYS A 87 -1.27 8.68 -6.22
C LYS A 87 -2.04 8.06 -7.37
N ILE A 88 -1.74 6.80 -7.70
CA ILE A 88 -2.46 6.08 -8.75
C ILE A 88 -3.93 5.88 -8.37
N LEU A 89 -4.19 5.69 -7.06
CA LEU A 89 -5.51 5.42 -6.53
C LEU A 89 -6.41 6.66 -6.48
N ILE A 90 -5.87 7.84 -6.18
CA ILE A 90 -6.58 9.12 -6.22
C ILE A 90 -6.59 9.75 -7.63
N GLY A 91 -5.72 9.27 -8.53
CA GLY A 91 -5.63 9.76 -9.91
C GLY A 91 -4.85 11.07 -10.08
N GLU A 92 -3.90 11.35 -9.19
CA GLU A 92 -2.92 12.46 -9.31
C GLU A 92 -1.76 12.12 -10.27
#